data_AF-A0A524GKV7-F1
#
_entry.id   AF-A0A524GKV7-F1
#
_cell.length_a   1.000
_cell.length_b   1.000
_cell.length_c   1.000
_cell.angle_alpha   90.00
_cell.angle_beta   90.00
_cell.angle_gamma   90.00
#
_symmetry.space_group_name_H-M   'P 1'
#
loop_
_entity.id
_entity.type
_entity.pdbx_description
1 polymer ?
#
loop_
_entity_poly.entity_id
_entity_poly.type
_entity_poly.pdbx_seq_one_letter_code
_entity_poly.pdbx_strand_id
1 'polypeptide(L)'
;MKNFVALLMVNGLLAAFLFFTPTEINASMDRSKEVRQYIEILNSGTLSRQIDAAKEITRSGLSDPELFDLINTQLLDNYLQSRGTDHGDYMAWLCKALASSGLDKYKPTLKKIIETTKDSKLERYAIQSLEKFEEYAEINKIISDEGNAFPDRDPEVTKIINMLKSDMMELKRDAAKMVTRKDYSDPAIYEIINDDLLAGYTSAT
;
A
#
# COMPACT_ATOMS: atom_id res chain seq x y z
N MET A 1 -71.49 -28.17 41.57
CA MET A 1 -72.16 -28.67 40.35
C MET A 1 -71.19 -28.53 39.19
N LYS A 2 -71.20 -29.56 38.33
CA LYS A 2 -70.26 -29.87 37.25
C LYS A 2 -70.26 -28.82 36.12
N ASN A 3 -69.13 -28.72 35.40
CA ASN A 3 -68.96 -28.82 33.94
C ASN A 3 -67.75 -27.97 33.49
N PHE A 4 -66.64 -28.53 33.00
CA PHE A 4 -66.34 -29.21 31.72
C PHE A 4 -65.62 -28.29 30.71
N VAL A 5 -64.31 -28.52 30.57
CA VAL A 5 -63.47 -28.52 29.35
C VAL A 5 -63.76 -27.52 28.23
N ALA A 6 -62.77 -26.68 27.90
CA ALA A 6 -62.39 -26.41 26.52
C ALA A 6 -60.90 -26.06 26.43
N LEU A 7 -60.16 -27.00 25.84
CA LEU A 7 -58.78 -26.92 25.38
C LEU A 7 -58.75 -26.00 24.13
N LEU A 8 -57.91 -24.97 24.12
CA LEU A 8 -57.50 -24.29 22.89
C LEU A 8 -56.00 -23.95 22.98
N MET A 9 -55.20 -24.86 22.42
CA MET A 9 -53.85 -24.54 21.98
C MET A 9 -53.94 -23.65 20.74
N VAL A 10 -53.33 -22.46 20.76
CA VAL A 10 -52.93 -21.75 19.53
C VAL A 10 -51.60 -21.01 19.79
N ASN A 11 -50.52 -21.64 19.30
CA ASN A 11 -49.34 -21.06 18.67
C ASN A 11 -48.94 -19.60 19.01
N GLY A 12 -48.08 -19.45 20.01
CA GLY A 12 -47.24 -18.25 20.16
C GLY A 12 -46.03 -18.36 19.23
N LEU A 13 -46.12 -17.77 18.04
CA LEU A 13 -45.02 -17.64 17.09
C LEU A 13 -43.96 -16.70 17.71
N LEU A 14 -42.81 -17.25 18.11
CA LEU A 14 -41.68 -16.47 18.60
C LEU A 14 -41.03 -15.77 17.39
N ALA A 15 -41.38 -14.51 17.14
CA ALA A 15 -40.72 -13.69 16.13
C ALA A 15 -39.30 -13.37 16.61
N ALA A 16 -38.34 -14.20 16.20
CA ALA A 16 -36.92 -13.90 16.33
C ALA A 16 -36.59 -12.73 15.40
N PHE A 17 -36.61 -11.51 15.94
CA PHE A 17 -35.96 -10.36 15.32
C PHE A 17 -34.46 -10.64 15.28
N LEU A 18 -33.99 -11.22 14.17
CA LEU A 18 -32.58 -11.17 13.81
C LEU A 18 -32.26 -9.69 13.60
N PHE A 19 -31.60 -9.08 14.58
CA PHE A 19 -30.89 -7.82 14.40
C PHE A 19 -29.80 -8.08 13.37
N PHE A 20 -30.15 -7.90 12.09
CA PHE A 20 -29.18 -7.77 11.02
C PHE A 20 -28.52 -6.41 11.24
N THR A 21 -27.50 -6.37 12.10
CA THR A 21 -26.61 -5.22 12.15
C THR A 21 -26.03 -5.09 10.75
N PRO A 22 -26.19 -3.94 10.07
CA PRO A 22 -25.44 -3.72 8.85
C PRO A 22 -23.97 -3.84 9.25
N THR A 23 -23.30 -4.88 8.76
CA THR A 23 -21.84 -4.82 8.68
C THR A 23 -21.58 -3.62 7.80
N GLU A 24 -21.01 -2.56 8.36
CA GLU A 24 -20.37 -1.52 7.58
C GLU A 24 -19.31 -2.25 6.75
N ILE A 25 -19.68 -2.58 5.51
CA ILE A 25 -18.70 -2.94 4.50
C ILE A 25 -17.98 -1.63 4.23
N ASN A 26 -16.96 -1.35 5.06
CA ASN A 26 -15.95 -0.37 4.71
C ASN A 26 -15.40 -0.85 3.37
N ALA A 27 -15.81 -0.16 2.31
CA ALA A 27 -15.32 -0.42 0.97
C ALA A 27 -13.84 -0.05 1.00
N SER A 28 -13.00 -1.03 1.30
CA SER A 28 -11.58 -0.77 1.32
C SER A 28 -11.16 -0.35 -0.07
N MET A 29 -10.20 0.57 -0.14
CA MET A 29 -9.67 1.02 -1.43
C MET A 29 -9.08 -0.19 -2.18
N ASP A 30 -9.84 -0.78 -3.12
CA ASP A 30 -9.43 -2.01 -3.81
C ASP A 30 -8.26 -1.74 -4.76
N ARG A 31 -7.04 -2.00 -4.28
CA ARG A 31 -5.80 -1.90 -5.05
C ARG A 31 -5.33 -3.25 -5.60
N SER A 32 -6.17 -4.27 -5.57
CA SER A 32 -5.79 -5.63 -5.99
C SER A 32 -5.35 -5.70 -7.47
N LYS A 33 -5.87 -4.80 -8.32
CA LYS A 33 -5.44 -4.72 -9.73
C LYS A 33 -3.98 -4.27 -9.86
N GLU A 34 -3.57 -3.27 -9.08
CA GLU A 34 -2.19 -2.75 -9.06
C GLU A 34 -1.23 -3.81 -8.51
N VAL A 35 -1.62 -4.49 -7.42
CA VAL A 35 -0.89 -5.61 -6.83
C VAL A 35 -0.63 -6.71 -7.87
N ARG A 36 -1.68 -7.18 -8.57
CA ARG A 36 -1.57 -8.21 -9.61
C ARG A 36 -0.65 -7.78 -10.76
N GLN A 37 -0.72 -6.51 -11.16
CA GLN A 37 0.16 -5.99 -12.21
C GLN A 37 1.64 -6.04 -11.80
N TYR A 38 1.96 -5.68 -10.56
CA TYR A 38 3.32 -5.75 -10.05
C TYR A 38 3.81 -7.19 -9.91
N ILE A 39 2.97 -8.10 -9.41
CA ILE A 39 3.29 -9.54 -9.35
C ILE A 39 3.62 -10.08 -10.74
N GLU A 40 2.81 -9.76 -11.76
CA GLU A 40 3.06 -10.18 -13.14
C GLU A 40 4.41 -9.65 -13.65
N ILE A 41 4.68 -8.35 -13.49
CA ILE A 41 5.95 -7.76 -13.95
C ILE A 41 7.15 -8.37 -13.22
N LEU A 42 7.06 -8.62 -11.92
CA LEU A 42 8.14 -9.24 -11.14
C LEU A 42 8.39 -10.70 -11.55
N ASN A 43 7.37 -11.42 -12.02
CA ASN A 43 7.51 -12.81 -12.46
C ASN A 43 7.98 -12.96 -13.91
N SER A 44 7.44 -12.16 -14.84
CA SER A 44 7.60 -12.38 -16.28
C SER A 44 8.27 -11.21 -17.03
N GLY A 45 8.47 -10.08 -16.36
CA GLY A 45 9.08 -8.88 -16.95
C GLY A 45 10.56 -9.05 -17.28
N THR A 46 11.04 -8.24 -18.22
CA THR A 46 12.50 -8.09 -18.43
C THR A 46 13.13 -7.49 -17.18
N LEU A 47 14.42 -7.74 -16.93
CA LEU A 47 15.13 -7.22 -15.74
C LEU A 47 14.98 -5.70 -15.58
N SER A 48 15.02 -4.96 -16.69
CA SER A 48 14.77 -3.51 -16.68
C SER A 48 13.37 -3.16 -16.17
N ARG A 49 12.32 -3.88 -16.63
CA ARG A 49 10.95 -3.68 -16.14
C ARG A 49 10.76 -4.11 -14.70
N GLN A 50 11.45 -5.17 -14.25
CA GLN A 50 11.43 -5.61 -12.86
C GLN A 50 12.05 -4.55 -11.92
N ILE A 51 13.17 -3.96 -12.34
CA ILE A 51 13.82 -2.84 -11.64
C ILE A 51 12.87 -1.64 -11.54
N ASP A 52 12.21 -1.28 -12.64
CA ASP A 52 11.28 -0.16 -12.64
C ASP A 52 10.04 -0.44 -11.77
N ALA A 53 9.49 -1.65 -11.82
CA ALA A 53 8.43 -2.07 -10.90
C ALA A 53 8.86 -1.96 -9.43
N ALA A 54 10.06 -2.42 -9.07
CA ALA A 54 10.56 -2.31 -7.69
C ALA A 54 10.69 -0.85 -7.22
N LYS A 55 11.10 0.06 -8.11
CA LYS A 55 11.13 1.52 -7.82
C LYS A 55 9.74 2.09 -7.61
N GLU A 56 8.76 1.67 -8.39
CA GLU A 56 7.38 2.12 -8.26
C GLU A 56 6.73 1.58 -6.98
N ILE A 57 6.92 0.28 -6.68
CA ILE A 57 6.43 -0.36 -5.46
C ILE A 57 6.94 0.38 -4.23
N THR A 58 8.22 0.78 -4.22
CA THR A 58 8.83 1.56 -3.10
C THR A 58 8.05 2.85 -2.77
N ARG A 59 7.36 3.44 -3.75
CA ARG A 59 6.59 4.69 -3.60
C ARG A 59 5.08 4.49 -3.64
N SER A 60 4.62 3.25 -3.71
CA SER A 60 3.23 2.93 -3.98
C SER A 60 2.34 3.04 -2.74
N GLY A 61 2.92 2.92 -1.55
CA GLY A 61 2.17 2.78 -0.30
C GLY A 61 1.42 1.45 -0.18
N LEU A 62 1.81 0.42 -0.96
CA LEU A 62 1.23 -0.91 -0.86
C LEU A 62 1.80 -1.66 0.35
N SER A 63 0.98 -2.51 0.96
CA SER A 63 1.38 -3.43 2.04
C SER A 63 0.79 -4.84 1.85
N ASP A 64 0.43 -5.20 0.62
CA ASP A 64 -0.18 -6.49 0.31
C ASP A 64 0.80 -7.66 0.55
N PRO A 65 0.48 -8.60 1.46
CA PRO A 65 1.39 -9.68 1.82
C PRO A 65 1.82 -10.56 0.64
N GLU A 66 0.96 -10.79 -0.36
CA GLU A 66 1.28 -11.66 -1.49
C GLU A 66 2.41 -11.07 -2.34
N LEU A 67 2.31 -9.78 -2.66
CA LEU A 67 3.35 -9.06 -3.40
C LEU A 67 4.69 -9.04 -2.64
N PHE A 68 4.66 -8.75 -1.35
CA PHE A 68 5.91 -8.66 -0.58
C PHE A 68 6.49 -10.02 -0.20
N ASP A 69 5.69 -11.07 -0.12
CA ASP A 69 6.18 -12.45 0.03
C ASP A 69 6.90 -12.90 -1.25
N LEU A 70 6.41 -12.50 -2.43
CA LEU A 70 7.12 -12.69 -3.70
C LEU A 70 8.46 -11.95 -3.71
N ILE A 71 8.47 -10.65 -3.36
CA ILE A 71 9.71 -9.85 -3.30
C ILE A 71 10.72 -10.47 -2.33
N ASN A 72 10.26 -10.88 -1.16
CA ASN A 72 11.07 -11.54 -0.15
C ASN A 72 11.71 -12.83 -0.69
N THR A 73 10.92 -13.66 -1.39
CA THR A 73 11.38 -14.90 -2.01
C THR A 73 12.44 -14.62 -3.07
N GLN A 74 12.15 -13.69 -4.00
CA GLN A 74 13.11 -13.32 -5.05
C GLN A 74 14.42 -12.78 -4.49
N LEU A 75 14.39 -11.97 -3.43
CA LEU A 75 15.59 -11.52 -2.73
C LEU A 75 16.39 -12.71 -2.18
N LEU A 76 15.76 -13.55 -1.36
CA LEU A 76 16.44 -14.65 -0.67
C LEU A 76 17.06 -15.66 -1.64
N ASP A 77 16.39 -15.91 -2.77
CA ASP A 77 16.87 -16.86 -3.78
C ASP A 77 18.04 -16.32 -4.60
N ASN A 78 18.14 -15.00 -4.76
CA ASN A 78 19.03 -14.40 -5.76
C ASN A 78 20.14 -13.50 -5.20
N TYR A 79 20.05 -12.97 -3.97
CA TYR A 79 20.98 -11.93 -3.49
C TYR A 79 22.46 -12.35 -3.42
N LEU A 80 22.75 -13.65 -3.28
CA LEU A 80 24.12 -14.19 -3.28
C LEU A 80 24.66 -14.47 -4.68
N GLN A 81 23.83 -14.36 -5.71
CA GLN A 81 24.22 -14.66 -7.08
C GLN A 81 24.94 -13.47 -7.71
N SER A 82 26.18 -13.66 -8.16
CA SER A 82 26.93 -12.63 -8.87
C SER A 82 26.56 -12.63 -10.35
N ARG A 83 25.65 -11.72 -10.76
CA ARG A 83 25.11 -11.65 -12.13
C ARG A 83 25.15 -10.24 -12.74
N GLY A 84 26.33 -9.63 -12.83
CA GLY A 84 26.49 -8.32 -13.47
C GLY A 84 25.83 -7.16 -12.71
N THR A 85 25.96 -5.95 -13.25
CA THR A 85 25.56 -4.71 -12.58
C THR A 85 24.05 -4.58 -12.41
N ASP A 86 23.27 -4.98 -13.42
CA ASP A 86 21.81 -4.81 -13.42
C ASP A 86 21.15 -5.72 -12.39
N HIS A 87 21.68 -6.92 -12.17
CA HIS A 87 21.21 -7.79 -11.11
C HIS A 87 21.48 -7.20 -9.72
N GLY A 88 22.68 -6.64 -9.50
CA GLY A 88 23.00 -5.95 -8.24
C GLY A 88 22.09 -4.75 -7.99
N ASP A 89 21.74 -4.00 -9.05
CA ASP A 89 20.78 -2.90 -8.95
C ASP A 89 19.36 -3.41 -8.65
N TYR A 90 18.95 -4.51 -9.28
CA TYR A 90 17.68 -5.15 -9.02
C TYR A 90 17.55 -5.60 -7.57
N MET A 91 18.54 -6.31 -7.03
CA MET A 91 18.56 -6.74 -5.62
C MET A 91 18.51 -5.54 -4.65
N ALA A 92 19.22 -4.45 -4.97
CA ALA A 92 19.17 -3.23 -4.17
C ALA A 92 17.78 -2.59 -4.17
N TRP A 93 17.10 -2.55 -5.32
CA TRP A 93 15.72 -2.06 -5.41
C TRP A 93 14.71 -2.96 -4.72
N LEU A 94 14.89 -4.29 -4.79
CA LEU A 94 14.04 -5.20 -4.02
C LEU A 94 14.21 -5.01 -2.52
N CYS A 95 15.41 -4.70 -2.00
CA CYS A 95 15.58 -4.38 -0.57
C CYS A 95 14.72 -3.18 -0.16
N LYS A 96 14.71 -2.13 -0.98
CA LYS A 96 13.89 -0.93 -0.74
C LYS A 96 12.41 -1.22 -0.84
N ALA A 97 12.00 -1.95 -1.88
CA ALA A 97 10.61 -2.37 -2.05
C ALA A 97 10.16 -3.22 -0.86
N LEU A 98 10.95 -4.19 -0.42
CA LEU A 98 10.60 -5.03 0.73
C LEU A 98 10.41 -4.21 2.01
N ALA A 99 11.33 -3.28 2.31
CA ALA A 99 11.19 -2.36 3.44
C ALA A 99 9.96 -1.45 3.31
N SER A 100 9.63 -1.03 2.09
CA SER A 100 8.49 -0.14 1.84
C SER A 100 7.13 -0.74 2.20
N SER A 101 7.05 -2.05 2.41
CA SER A 101 5.82 -2.68 2.92
C SER A 101 5.44 -2.24 4.33
N GLY A 102 6.41 -1.82 5.15
CA GLY A 102 6.21 -1.55 6.58
C GLY A 102 5.84 -2.80 7.40
N LEU A 103 5.95 -4.01 6.84
CA LEU A 103 5.56 -5.26 7.51
C LEU A 103 6.74 -5.89 8.25
N ASP A 104 6.69 -5.88 9.59
CA ASP A 104 7.80 -6.30 10.47
C ASP A 104 8.38 -7.68 10.16
N LYS A 105 7.56 -8.59 9.61
CA LYS A 105 7.96 -9.94 9.22
C LYS A 105 9.14 -9.98 8.22
N TYR A 106 9.41 -8.87 7.52
CA TYR A 106 10.49 -8.80 6.53
C TYR A 106 11.79 -8.15 7.04
N LYS A 107 11.79 -7.51 8.22
CA LYS A 107 13.03 -7.00 8.85
C LYS A 107 14.13 -8.07 8.96
N PRO A 108 13.83 -9.34 9.33
CA PRO A 108 14.85 -10.39 9.39
C PRO A 108 15.55 -10.66 8.04
N THR A 109 14.84 -10.54 6.91
CA THR A 109 15.44 -10.72 5.58
C THR A 109 16.49 -9.65 5.28
N LEU A 110 16.17 -8.39 5.58
CA LEU A 110 17.12 -7.29 5.40
C LEU A 110 18.37 -7.48 6.29
N LYS A 111 18.17 -7.85 7.56
CA LYS A 111 19.28 -8.16 8.48
C LYS A 111 20.15 -9.30 7.97
N LYS A 112 19.53 -10.38 7.48
CA LYS A 112 20.25 -11.50 6.89
C LYS A 112 21.12 -11.04 5.72
N ILE A 113 20.59 -10.24 4.80
CA ILE A 113 21.35 -9.72 3.65
C ILE A 113 22.56 -8.89 4.13
N ILE A 114 22.37 -8.01 5.13
CA ILE A 114 23.45 -7.21 5.72
C ILE A 114 24.56 -8.10 6.28
N GLU A 115 24.20 -9.17 6.99
CA GLU A 115 25.15 -10.06 7.66
C GLU A 115 25.91 -11.00 6.71
N THR A 116 25.32 -11.37 5.56
CA THR A 116 25.84 -12.47 4.73
C THR A 116 26.29 -12.06 3.34
N THR A 117 25.87 -10.90 2.84
CA THR A 117 26.28 -10.45 1.50
C THR A 117 27.77 -10.10 1.46
N LYS A 118 28.40 -10.34 0.31
CA LYS A 118 29.77 -9.87 0.01
C LYS A 118 29.78 -8.62 -0.87
N ASP A 119 28.61 -8.19 -1.34
CA ASP A 119 28.45 -7.00 -2.16
C ASP A 119 28.18 -5.78 -1.27
N SER A 120 29.20 -4.93 -1.11
CA SER A 120 29.12 -3.70 -0.31
C SER A 120 28.05 -2.70 -0.79
N LYS A 121 27.70 -2.69 -2.08
CA LYS A 121 26.62 -1.84 -2.60
C LYS A 121 25.28 -2.38 -2.10
N LEU A 122 25.07 -3.68 -2.19
CA LEU A 122 23.85 -4.32 -1.72
C LEU A 122 23.70 -4.21 -0.20
N GLU A 123 24.76 -4.46 0.56
CA GLU A 123 24.80 -4.29 2.01
C GLU A 123 24.33 -2.89 2.41
N ARG A 124 24.93 -1.85 1.80
CA ARG A 124 24.55 -0.45 2.04
C ARG A 124 23.08 -0.19 1.76
N TYR A 125 22.52 -0.74 0.68
CA TYR A 125 21.11 -0.54 0.38
C TYR A 125 20.18 -1.29 1.33
N ALA A 126 20.56 -2.48 1.80
CA ALA A 126 19.82 -3.19 2.83
C ALA A 126 19.81 -2.41 4.16
N ILE A 127 20.95 -1.83 4.56
CA ILE A 127 21.06 -0.93 5.73
C ILE A 127 20.11 0.26 5.58
N GLN A 128 20.22 1.02 4.48
CA GLN A 128 19.37 2.18 4.23
C GLN A 128 17.87 1.84 4.20
N SER A 129 17.54 0.65 3.67
CA SER A 129 16.15 0.19 3.64
C SER A 129 15.64 -0.11 5.04
N LEU A 130 16.47 -0.70 5.90
CA LEU A 130 16.11 -0.96 7.30
C LEU A 130 16.02 0.33 8.13
N GLU A 131 16.90 1.30 7.90
CA GLU A 131 16.86 2.62 8.54
C GLU A 131 15.57 3.39 8.21
N LYS A 132 15.09 3.29 6.96
CA LYS A 132 13.85 3.92 6.50
C LYS A 132 12.58 3.13 6.81
N PHE A 133 12.69 1.97 7.45
CA PHE A 133 11.56 1.05 7.58
C PHE A 133 10.35 1.69 8.28
N GLU A 134 10.56 2.36 9.41
CA GLU A 134 9.45 2.99 10.15
C GLU A 134 8.88 4.18 9.40
N GLU A 135 9.73 4.94 8.69
CA GLU A 135 9.28 6.02 7.79
C GLU A 135 8.33 5.46 6.71
N TYR A 136 8.67 4.32 6.10
CA TYR A 136 7.79 3.67 5.14
C TYR A 136 6.48 3.18 5.76
N ALA A 137 6.52 2.62 6.96
CA ALA A 137 5.31 2.19 7.65
C ALA A 137 4.35 3.37 7.90
N GLU A 138 4.87 4.54 8.28
CA GLU A 138 4.06 5.77 8.42
C GLU A 138 3.53 6.28 7.07
N ILE A 139 4.36 6.27 6.03
CA ILE A 139 3.93 6.62 4.66
C ILE A 139 2.78 5.74 4.19
N ASN A 140 2.83 4.43 4.46
CA ASN A 140 1.78 3.51 4.07
C ASN A 140 0.45 3.86 4.73
N LYS A 141 0.46 4.19 6.04
CA LYS A 141 -0.74 4.62 6.76
C LYS A 141 -1.37 5.86 6.15
N ILE A 142 -0.55 6.83 5.74
CA ILE A 142 -1.02 8.05 5.07
C ILE A 142 -1.63 7.71 3.71
N ILE A 143 -0.90 6.96 2.88
CA ILE A 143 -1.34 6.65 1.51
C ILE A 143 -2.63 5.82 1.52
N SER A 144 -2.75 4.86 2.43
CA SER A 144 -3.89 3.96 2.55
C SER A 144 -5.07 4.53 3.34
N ASP A 145 -5.02 5.78 3.79
CA ASP A 145 -6.08 6.36 4.61
C ASP A 145 -7.38 6.48 3.82
N GLU A 146 -8.43 5.80 4.28
CA GLU A 146 -9.73 5.78 3.63
C GLU A 146 -10.62 6.96 4.07
N GLY A 147 -10.15 7.81 4.99
CA GLY A 147 -10.86 9.02 5.41
C GLY A 147 -11.10 10.03 4.27
N ASN A 148 -10.30 9.95 3.20
CA ASN A 148 -10.50 10.71 1.96
C ASN A 148 -11.00 9.83 0.80
N ALA A 149 -11.47 8.61 1.05
CA ALA A 149 -11.95 7.74 -0.01
C ALA A 149 -13.22 8.30 -0.65
N PHE A 150 -13.22 8.36 -1.97
CA PHE A 150 -14.39 8.69 -2.77
C PHE A 150 -14.88 7.41 -3.45
N PRO A 151 -16.04 6.84 -3.06
CA PRO A 151 -16.51 5.55 -3.57
C PRO A 151 -16.64 5.47 -5.10
N ASP A 152 -16.88 6.62 -5.74
CA ASP A 152 -17.06 6.72 -7.19
C ASP A 152 -15.78 7.10 -7.96
N ARG A 153 -14.61 7.14 -7.30
CA ARG A 153 -13.34 7.52 -7.94
C ARG A 153 -12.35 6.35 -7.99
N ASP A 154 -11.38 6.48 -8.88
CA ASP A 154 -10.24 5.57 -8.93
C ASP A 154 -9.49 5.61 -7.57
N PRO A 155 -9.21 4.46 -6.94
CA PRO A 155 -8.31 4.33 -5.79
C PRO A 155 -7.05 5.22 -5.85
N GLU A 156 -6.46 5.36 -7.03
CA GLU A 156 -5.27 6.15 -7.26
C GLU A 156 -5.49 7.65 -6.98
N VAL A 157 -6.71 8.17 -7.20
CA VAL A 157 -7.08 9.56 -6.87
C VAL A 157 -7.05 9.77 -5.36
N THR A 158 -7.64 8.85 -4.58
CA THR A 158 -7.60 8.90 -3.11
C THR A 158 -6.16 8.91 -2.61
N LYS A 159 -5.29 8.05 -3.14
CA LYS A 159 -3.85 8.05 -2.80
C LYS A 159 -3.20 9.40 -3.07
N ILE A 160 -3.39 9.97 -4.27
CA ILE A 160 -2.80 11.26 -4.63
C ILE A 160 -3.26 12.35 -3.67
N ILE A 161 -4.55 12.36 -3.33
CA ILE A 161 -5.15 13.29 -2.38
C ILE A 161 -4.52 13.14 -0.99
N ASN A 162 -4.38 11.92 -0.48
CA ASN A 162 -3.73 11.65 0.80
C ASN A 162 -2.28 12.16 0.82
N MET A 163 -1.53 11.88 -0.24
CA MET A 163 -0.14 12.33 -0.35
C MET A 163 -0.02 13.86 -0.41
N LEU A 164 -0.91 14.54 -1.15
CA LEU A 164 -0.95 16.01 -1.25
C LEU A 164 -1.33 16.68 0.08
N LYS A 165 -2.26 16.09 0.84
CA LYS A 165 -2.70 16.61 2.14
C LYS A 165 -1.72 16.35 3.27
N SER A 166 -0.79 15.41 3.10
CA SER A 166 0.18 15.08 4.15
C SER A 166 1.12 16.24 4.48
N ASP A 167 1.61 16.29 5.72
CA ASP A 167 2.66 17.23 6.13
C ASP A 167 4.05 16.82 5.59
N MET A 168 4.15 15.69 4.91
CA MET A 168 5.40 15.17 4.35
C MET A 168 5.67 15.78 2.98
N MET A 169 6.64 16.70 2.91
CA MET A 169 7.05 17.35 1.66
C MET A 169 7.45 16.35 0.56
N GLU A 170 8.03 15.21 0.94
CA GLU A 170 8.37 14.14 0.00
C GLU A 170 7.12 13.57 -0.69
N LEU A 171 6.05 13.31 0.06
CA LEU A 171 4.79 12.79 -0.48
C LEU A 171 4.09 13.84 -1.34
N LYS A 172 4.03 15.10 -0.92
CA LYS A 172 3.49 16.20 -1.75
C LYS A 172 4.20 16.28 -3.10
N ARG A 173 5.53 16.27 -3.09
CA ARG A 173 6.36 16.31 -4.30
C ARG A 173 6.12 15.11 -5.21
N ASP A 174 6.04 13.91 -4.65
CA ASP A 174 5.86 12.70 -5.45
C ASP A 174 4.44 12.61 -6.02
N ALA A 175 3.42 13.05 -5.28
CA ALA A 175 2.06 13.21 -5.79
C ALA A 175 2.00 14.19 -6.97
N ALA A 176 2.63 15.36 -6.86
CA ALA A 176 2.70 16.33 -7.96
C ALA A 176 3.36 15.76 -9.23
N LYS A 177 4.41 14.93 -9.08
CA LYS A 177 5.01 14.20 -10.20
C LYS A 177 4.05 13.16 -10.80
N MET A 178 3.25 12.48 -9.97
CA MET A 178 2.27 11.51 -10.45
C MET A 178 1.17 12.17 -11.27
N VAL A 179 0.63 13.30 -10.79
CA VAL A 179 -0.38 14.10 -11.49
C VAL A 179 0.09 14.48 -12.90
N THR A 180 1.31 15.00 -13.01
CA THR A 180 1.89 15.44 -14.28
C THR A 180 2.27 14.30 -15.22
N ARG A 181 2.82 13.19 -14.70
CA ARG A 181 3.29 12.06 -15.53
C ARG A 181 2.19 11.15 -16.04
N LYS A 182 1.12 10.99 -15.27
CA LYS A 182 -0.01 10.12 -15.60
C LYS A 182 -1.23 10.88 -16.15
N ASP A 183 -1.07 12.19 -16.40
CA ASP A 183 -2.10 13.07 -16.96
C ASP A 183 -3.43 13.02 -16.21
N TYR A 184 -3.37 13.07 -14.87
CA TYR A 184 -4.59 13.10 -14.06
C TYR A 184 -5.29 14.44 -14.21
N SER A 185 -6.58 14.38 -14.51
CA SER A 185 -7.47 15.53 -14.71
C SER A 185 -8.60 15.62 -13.68
N ASP A 186 -8.57 14.77 -12.64
CA ASP A 186 -9.61 14.76 -11.61
C ASP A 186 -9.67 16.12 -10.87
N PRO A 187 -10.82 16.84 -10.91
CA PRO A 187 -10.93 18.16 -10.31
C PRO A 187 -10.59 18.22 -8.81
N ALA A 188 -10.83 17.14 -8.06
CA ALA A 188 -10.56 17.11 -6.62
C ALA A 188 -9.06 17.22 -6.31
N ILE A 189 -8.21 16.68 -7.19
CA ILE A 189 -6.76 16.80 -7.08
C ILE A 189 -6.35 18.28 -7.23
N TYR A 190 -6.90 18.98 -8.23
CA TYR A 190 -6.55 20.37 -8.51
C TYR A 190 -7.11 21.34 -7.48
N GLU A 191 -8.26 21.04 -6.86
CA GLU A 191 -8.78 21.79 -5.72
C GLU A 191 -7.78 21.81 -4.56
N ILE A 192 -7.26 20.64 -4.18
CA ILE A 192 -6.25 20.53 -3.11
C ILE A 192 -4.95 21.23 -3.48
N ILE A 193 -4.48 21.08 -4.73
CA ILE A 193 -3.27 21.77 -5.19
C ILE A 193 -3.46 23.29 -5.14
N ASN A 194 -4.62 23.78 -5.57
CA ASN A 194 -4.93 25.20 -5.55
C ASN A 194 -4.94 25.74 -4.10
N ASP A 195 -5.59 25.03 -3.17
CA ASP A 195 -5.65 25.41 -1.77
C ASP A 195 -4.24 25.47 -1.12
N ASP A 196 -3.40 24.46 -1.39
CA ASP A 196 -2.01 24.42 -0.87
C ASP A 196 -1.16 25.57 -1.42
N LEU A 197 -1.32 25.92 -2.71
CA LEU A 197 -0.63 27.05 -3.32
C LEU A 197 -1.10 28.40 -2.75
N LEU A 198 -2.40 28.58 -2.51
CA LEU A 198 -2.96 29.79 -1.93
C LEU A 198 -2.52 29.99 -0.47
N ALA A 199 -2.44 28.92 0.31
CA ALA A 199 -1.91 28.94 1.68
C ALA A 199 -0.41 29.32 1.70
N GLY A 200 0.37 28.79 0.76
CA GLY A 200 1.78 29.17 0.59
C GLY A 200 1.96 30.63 0.19
N TYR A 201 1.08 31.17 -0.66
CA TYR A 201 1.12 32.57 -1.06
C TYR A 201 0.82 33.53 0.10
N THR A 202 -0.25 33.26 0.85
CA THR A 202 -0.69 34.10 1.97
C THR A 202 0.25 34.08 3.17
N SER A 203 1.04 33.01 3.35
CA SER A 203 2.05 32.94 4.41
C SER A 203 3.37 33.66 4.06
N ALA A 204 3.58 34.02 2.79
CA ALA A 204 4.77 34.72 2.32
C ALA A 204 4.62 36.25 2.24
N THR A 205 3.41 36.78 2.45
CA THR A 205 3.05 38.22 2.49
C THR A 205 2.81 38.71 3.91
#